data_AF-A0A7K6AW72-F1
#
_entry.id   AF-A0A7K6AW72-F1
#
_cell.length_a   1.000
_cell.length_b   1.000
_cell.length_c   1.000
_cell.angle_alpha   90.00
_cell.angle_beta   90.00
_cell.angle_gamma   90.00
#
_symmetry.space_group_name_H-M   'P 1'
#
loop_
_entity.id
_entity.type
_entity.pdbx_description
1 polymer ?
#
loop_
_entity_poly.entity_id
_entity_poly.type
_entity_poly.pdbx_seq_one_letter_code
_entity_poly.pdbx_strand_id
1 'polypeptide(L)'
;MPELLNHRILLLVISFFIGLQGTKVLSKWKKCGDRECETAMSSVQATRDYSGPDCRYLNFKTGEEIMVYSKLSREHENLWAGS
;
A
#
# COMPACT_ATOMS: atom_id res chain seq x y z
N MET A 1 5.80 -11.50 44.13
CA MET A 1 5.74 -10.15 43.53
C MET A 1 6.66 -9.87 42.31
N PRO A 2 7.38 -10.84 41.68
CA PRO A 2 8.12 -10.54 40.43
C PRO A 2 7.36 -10.91 39.13
N GLU A 3 6.38 -11.81 39.17
CA GLU A 3 5.72 -12.32 37.96
C GLU A 3 4.87 -11.28 37.21
N LEU A 4 4.22 -10.37 37.94
CA LEU A 4 3.37 -9.34 37.34
C LEU A 4 4.19 -8.28 36.58
N LEU A 5 5.40 -7.98 37.04
CA LEU A 5 6.34 -7.08 36.38
C LEU A 5 6.88 -7.70 35.08
N ASN A 6 7.21 -9.00 35.10
CA ASN A 6 7.60 -9.76 33.92
C ASN A 6 6.50 -9.82 32.85
N HIS A 7 5.24 -9.99 33.26
CA HIS A 7 4.12 -10.01 32.32
C HIS A 7 3.90 -8.66 31.62
N ARG A 8 3.98 -7.55 32.37
CA ARG A 8 3.88 -6.20 31.80
C ARG A 8 5.02 -5.89 30.83
N ILE A 9 6.25 -6.27 31.17
CA ILE A 9 7.40 -6.12 30.29
C ILE A 9 7.19 -6.95 29.02
N LEU A 10 6.72 -8.20 29.13
CA LEU A 10 6.44 -9.06 27.98
C LEU A 10 5.39 -8.45 27.05
N LEU A 11 4.29 -7.91 27.59
CA LEU A 11 3.24 -7.25 26.81
C LEU A 11 3.77 -6.00 26.08
N LEU A 12 4.57 -5.18 26.73
CA LEU A 12 5.20 -4.01 26.12
C LEU A 12 6.13 -4.40 24.97
N VAL A 13 6.92 -5.45 25.16
CA VAL A 13 7.82 -6.01 24.15
C VAL A 13 7.02 -6.53 22.95
N ILE A 14 5.93 -7.28 23.16
CA ILE A 14 5.04 -7.76 22.08
C ILE A 14 4.41 -6.58 21.32
N SER A 15 3.91 -5.57 22.04
CA SER A 15 3.28 -4.38 21.44
C SER A 15 4.27 -3.60 20.59
N PHE A 16 5.50 -3.45 21.07
CA PHE A 16 6.61 -2.85 20.32
C PHE A 16 6.95 -3.64 19.06
N PHE A 17 7.03 -4.96 19.14
CA PHE A 17 7.30 -5.82 17.97
C PHE A 17 6.18 -5.79 16.92
N ILE A 18 4.92 -5.71 17.33
CA ILE A 18 3.79 -5.52 16.41
C ILE A 18 3.89 -4.16 15.72
N GLY A 19 4.24 -3.10 16.47
CA GLY A 19 4.48 -1.77 15.91
C GLY A 19 5.68 -1.70 14.96
N LEU A 20 6.68 -2.58 15.13
CA LEU A 20 7.85 -2.69 14.26
C LEU A 20 7.61 -3.49 12.98
N GLN A 21 6.45 -4.14 12.81
CA GLN A 21 6.10 -4.75 11.52
C GLN A 21 5.85 -3.63 10.51
N GLY A 22 6.92 -3.22 9.84
CA GLY A 22 6.86 -2.27 8.74
C GLY A 22 5.88 -2.73 7.67
N THR A 23 5.26 -1.77 6.98
CA THR A 23 4.34 -2.07 5.89
C THR A 23 5.04 -2.91 4.84
N LYS A 24 4.50 -4.10 4.57
CA LYS A 24 5.04 -4.97 3.52
C LYS A 24 4.97 -4.22 2.19
N VAL A 25 6.13 -4.02 1.56
CA VAL A 25 6.24 -3.46 0.21
C VAL A 25 5.42 -4.35 -0.73
N LEU A 26 4.50 -3.73 -1.48
CA LEU A 26 3.61 -4.46 -2.39
C LEU A 26 4.37 -5.01 -3.60
N SER A 27 5.34 -4.29 -4.15
CA SER A 27 6.31 -4.85 -5.08
C SER A 27 7.58 -4.01 -5.06
N LYS A 28 8.73 -4.67 -5.16
CA LYS A 28 10.03 -3.99 -5.30
C LYS A 28 10.22 -3.33 -6.66
N TRP A 29 9.43 -3.72 -7.65
CA TRP A 29 9.62 -3.31 -9.04
C TRP A 29 8.38 -2.62 -9.57
N LYS A 30 8.58 -1.50 -10.28
CA LYS A 30 7.53 -0.72 -10.93
C LYS A 30 8.01 -0.17 -12.28
N LYS A 31 7.06 0.11 -13.16
CA LYS A 31 7.25 0.82 -14.43
C LYS A 31 6.65 2.22 -14.28
N CYS A 32 7.38 3.24 -14.73
CA CYS A 32 6.99 4.65 -14.63
C CYS A 32 7.13 5.34 -15.99
N GLY A 33 6.43 6.48 -16.18
CA GLY A 33 6.55 7.31 -17.38
C GLY A 33 7.86 8.09 -17.45
N ASP A 34 8.44 8.41 -16.30
CA ASP A 34 9.72 9.06 -16.11
C ASP A 34 10.52 8.39 -14.98
N ARG A 35 11.75 8.86 -14.74
CA ARG A 35 12.66 8.25 -13.76
C ARG A 35 12.19 8.41 -12.31
N GLU A 36 11.56 9.54 -11.99
CA GLU A 36 11.11 9.88 -10.64
C GLU A 36 9.64 9.49 -10.40
N CYS A 37 8.94 9.05 -11.45
CA CYS A 37 7.51 8.68 -11.45
C CYS A 37 6.59 9.85 -11.10
N GLU A 38 6.98 11.07 -11.45
CA GLU A 38 6.23 12.31 -11.17
C GLU A 38 5.21 12.63 -12.28
N THR A 39 5.47 12.16 -13.50
CA THR A 39 4.60 12.40 -14.64
C THR A 39 3.59 11.27 -14.78
N ALA A 40 2.32 11.64 -14.95
CA ALA A 40 1.28 10.66 -15.25
C ALA A 40 1.60 9.95 -16.58
N MET A 41 1.68 8.63 -16.56
CA MET A 41 1.99 7.81 -17.73
C MET A 41 0.74 7.49 -18.57
N SER A 42 -0.44 7.54 -17.97
CA SER A 42 -1.72 7.37 -18.67
C SER A 42 -2.89 7.90 -17.85
N SER A 43 -3.91 8.43 -18.53
CA SER A 43 -5.24 8.60 -17.94
C SER A 43 -6.11 7.40 -18.32
N VAL A 44 -6.87 6.87 -17.36
CA VAL A 44 -7.78 5.73 -17.57
C VAL A 44 -9.12 5.99 -16.93
N GLN A 45 -10.16 5.32 -17.43
CA GLN A 45 -11.49 5.37 -16.82
C GLN A 45 -11.79 4.07 -16.06
N ALA A 46 -12.30 4.18 -14.84
CA ALA A 46 -12.71 3.04 -14.04
C ALA A 46 -13.92 2.32 -14.66
N THR A 47 -13.79 1.00 -14.85
CA THR A 47 -14.85 0.18 -15.46
C THR A 47 -15.79 -0.48 -14.45
N ARG A 48 -15.45 -0.38 -13.16
CA ARG A 48 -16.23 -0.91 -12.05
C ARG A 48 -15.92 -0.14 -10.77
N ASP A 49 -16.83 -0.23 -9.83
CA ASP A 49 -16.61 0.25 -8.47
C ASP A 49 -15.52 -0.59 -7.78
N TYR A 50 -14.69 0.06 -6.98
CA TYR A 50 -13.68 -0.58 -6.15
C TYR A 50 -13.55 0.13 -4.81
N SER A 51 -13.48 -0.67 -3.74
CA SER A 51 -13.17 -0.20 -2.40
C SER A 51 -11.93 -0.92 -1.89
N GLY A 52 -10.89 -0.15 -1.65
CA GLY A 52 -9.61 -0.61 -1.14
C GLY A 52 -9.75 -1.23 0.26
N PRO A 53 -8.99 -2.30 0.56
CA PRO A 53 -8.99 -2.92 1.89
C PRO A 53 -8.29 -2.05 2.96
N ASP A 54 -7.42 -1.14 2.54
CA ASP A 54 -6.69 -0.21 3.41
C ASP A 54 -6.30 1.08 2.66
N CYS A 55 -5.67 2.02 3.37
CA CYS A 55 -5.33 3.35 2.88
C CYS A 55 -4.33 3.40 1.72
N ARG A 56 -3.67 2.28 1.37
CA ARG A 56 -2.73 2.23 0.23
C ARG A 56 -3.45 2.11 -1.12
N TYR A 57 -4.74 1.80 -1.07
CA TYR A 57 -5.57 1.58 -2.24
C TYR A 57 -6.55 2.75 -2.40
N LEU A 58 -6.72 3.22 -3.63
CA LEU A 58 -7.76 4.19 -3.95
C LEU A 58 -9.14 3.54 -3.84
N ASN A 59 -10.13 4.31 -3.42
CA ASN A 59 -11.53 4.01 -3.63
C ASN A 59 -11.99 4.77 -4.86
N PHE A 60 -12.66 4.10 -5.78
CA PHE A 60 -13.18 4.74 -6.99
C PHE A 60 -14.47 4.08 -7.46
N LYS A 61 -15.24 4.83 -8.25
CA LYS A 61 -16.51 4.44 -8.84
C LYS A 61 -16.38 4.28 -10.34
N THR A 62 -17.28 3.48 -10.89
CA THR A 62 -17.39 3.30 -12.34
C THR A 62 -17.56 4.66 -13.03
N GLY A 63 -16.75 4.90 -14.08
CA GLY A 63 -16.76 6.14 -14.86
C GLY A 63 -15.78 7.21 -14.38
N GLU A 64 -15.19 7.09 -13.19
CA GLU A 64 -14.17 8.03 -12.71
C GLU A 64 -12.88 7.94 -13.52
N GLU A 65 -12.27 9.08 -13.78
CA GLU A 65 -10.95 9.18 -14.41
C GLU A 65 -9.86 9.03 -13.34
N ILE A 66 -8.85 8.21 -13.62
CA ILE A 66 -7.72 7.95 -12.73
C ILE A 66 -6.43 8.23 -13.49
N MET A 67 -5.60 9.10 -12.93
CA MET A 67 -4.27 9.36 -13.45
C MET A 67 -3.31 8.31 -12.93
N VAL A 68 -2.70 7.52 -13.82
CA VAL A 68 -1.75 6.48 -13.44
C VAL A 68 -0.33 7.02 -13.54
N TYR A 69 0.45 6.91 -12.48
CA TYR A 69 1.84 7.35 -12.41
C TYR A 69 2.82 6.18 -12.50
N SER A 70 2.44 5.02 -11.96
CA SER A 70 3.27 3.81 -12.07
C SER A 70 2.45 2.53 -12.05
N LYS A 71 2.98 1.48 -12.67
CA LYS A 71 2.42 0.13 -12.66
C LYS A 71 3.40 -0.81 -11.97
N LEU A 72 2.98 -1.51 -10.93
CA LEU A 72 3.84 -2.50 -10.27
C LEU A 72 4.17 -3.64 -11.26
N SER A 73 5.29 -4.32 -11.05
CA SER A 73 5.76 -5.39 -11.94
C SER A 73 6.29 -6.57 -11.14
N ARG A 74 6.42 -7.72 -11.81
CA ARG A 74 6.83 -9.00 -11.22
C ARG A 74 5.83 -9.53 -10.19
N GLU A 75 5.93 -9.12 -8.94
CA GLU A 75 5.17 -9.69 -7.83
C GLU A 75 3.65 -9.39 -7.93
N HIS A 76 3.29 -8.18 -8.39
CA HIS A 76 1.91 -7.71 -8.41
C HIS A 76 1.61 -6.85 -9.65
N GLU A 77 1.61 -7.45 -10.84
CA GLU A 77 1.43 -6.71 -12.11
C GLU A 77 0.01 -6.12 -12.30
N ASN A 78 -0.93 -6.58 -11.49
CA ASN A 78 -2.33 -6.12 -11.48
C ASN A 78 -2.56 -4.85 -10.62
N LEU A 79 -1.52 -4.31 -9.96
CA LEU A 79 -1.63 -3.15 -9.09
C LEU A 79 -0.91 -1.93 -9.65
N TRP A 80 -1.60 -0.79 -9.69
CA TRP A 80 -1.09 0.47 -10.22
C TRP A 80 -1.21 1.57 -9.16
N ALA A 81 -0.34 2.56 -9.20
CA ALA A 81 -0.40 3.76 -8.36
C ALA A 81 -0.94 4.94 -9.18
N GLY A 82 -1.95 5.61 -8.64
CA GLY A 82 -2.66 6.70 -9.28
C GLY A 82 -3.27 7.69 -8.31
N SER A 83 -4.01 8.66 -8.85
CA SER A 83 -4.88 9.59 -8.13
C SER A 83 -6.14 9.88 -8.93
#